data_AF-A0A1V3WEJ2-F1
#
_entry.id   AF-A0A1V3WEJ2-F1
#
_cell.length_a   1.000
_cell.length_b   1.000
_cell.length_c   1.000
_cell.angle_alpha   90.00
_cell.angle_beta   90.00
_cell.angle_gamma   90.00
#
_symmetry.space_group_name_H-M   'P 1'
#
loop_
_entity.id
_entity.type
_entity.pdbx_description
1 polymer ?
#
loop_
_entity_poly.entity_id
_entity_poly.type
_entity_poly.pdbx_seq_one_letter_code
_entity_poly.pdbx_strand_id
1 'polypeptide(L)'
;MDPQQRMILEVTDRAFADAGVSIRCAASERTGAFVSTSSDDYLLQSADLCRRELFDAYTGTGTARAVAAGRLGHVFGLTGPIMHVDTACSSSLVALHLACRSLHDRECTLAVVAAANLIATPQNLLLRKALDAVAPRGRSRPFADDAEGFGQGEGALAFVLQPLSAALAAGRRPRAIIRARRSTTTAAAPDLRCPAAVRSATSCARH
;
A
#
# COMPACT_ATOMS: atom_id res chain seq x y z
N MET A 1 18.32 6.49 -1.70
CA MET A 1 17.20 5.59 -1.32
C MET A 1 15.95 6.44 -1.21
N ASP A 2 14.92 6.06 -1.96
CA ASP A 2 13.60 6.67 -1.98
C ASP A 2 13.06 6.77 -0.54
N PRO A 3 12.65 7.97 -0.08
CA PRO A 3 12.09 8.14 1.25
C PRO A 3 10.86 7.27 1.51
N GLN A 4 10.09 6.87 0.49
CA GLN A 4 8.99 5.91 0.64
C GLN A 4 9.47 4.57 1.20
N GLN A 5 10.63 4.06 0.75
CA GLN A 5 11.20 2.82 1.28
C GLN A 5 11.60 2.98 2.75
N ARG A 6 12.17 4.13 3.12
CA ARG A 6 12.57 4.42 4.51
C ARG A 6 11.35 4.51 5.43
N MET A 7 10.33 5.27 5.02
CA MET A 7 9.09 5.40 5.76
C MET A 7 8.42 4.05 5.98
N ILE A 8 8.38 3.21 4.94
CA ILE A 8 7.83 1.84 5.02
C ILE A 8 8.55 1.01 6.10
N LEU A 9 9.89 1.07 6.16
CA LEU A 9 10.65 0.34 7.18
C LEU A 9 10.33 0.85 8.59
N GLU A 10 10.29 2.16 8.79
CA GLU A 10 9.98 2.76 10.09
C GLU A 10 8.58 2.44 10.58
N VAL A 11 7.56 2.60 9.72
CA VAL A 11 6.17 2.33 10.13
C VAL A 11 5.94 0.84 10.34
N THR A 12 6.65 -0.02 9.62
CA THR A 12 6.58 -1.48 9.81
C THR A 12 7.18 -1.90 11.15
N ASP A 13 8.34 -1.35 11.53
CA ASP A 13 8.94 -1.60 12.83
C ASP A 13 7.99 -1.19 13.97
N ARG A 14 7.43 0.03 13.87
CA ARG A 14 6.41 0.52 14.83
C ARG A 14 5.16 -0.37 14.86
N ALA A 15 4.71 -0.87 13.72
CA ALA A 15 3.54 -1.74 13.65
C ALA A 15 3.78 -3.13 14.27
N PHE A 16 4.97 -3.71 14.08
CA PHE A 16 5.36 -4.94 14.78
C PHE A 16 5.42 -4.74 16.29
N ALA A 17 6.03 -3.64 16.74
CA ALA A 17 6.06 -3.28 18.15
C ALA A 17 4.64 -3.09 18.74
N ASP A 18 3.75 -2.36 18.07
CA ASP A 18 2.35 -2.18 18.52
C ASP A 18 1.58 -3.50 18.57
N ALA A 19 1.86 -4.41 17.63
CA ALA A 19 1.23 -5.73 17.57
C ALA A 19 1.77 -6.73 18.61
N GLY A 20 2.83 -6.37 19.35
CA GLY A 20 3.52 -7.29 20.26
C GLY A 20 4.24 -8.43 19.53
N VAL A 21 4.70 -8.17 18.30
CA VAL A 21 5.46 -9.12 17.48
C VAL A 21 6.92 -8.68 17.46
N SER A 22 7.81 -9.48 18.03
CA SER A 22 9.26 -9.22 17.89
C SER A 22 9.74 -9.54 16.49
N ILE A 23 10.82 -8.90 16.04
CA ILE A 23 11.45 -9.19 14.74
C ILE A 23 11.83 -10.68 14.63
N ARG A 24 12.33 -11.29 15.72
CA ARG A 24 12.63 -12.73 15.76
C ARG A 24 11.37 -13.58 15.55
N CYS A 25 10.25 -13.19 16.14
CA CYS A 25 8.96 -13.85 15.94
C CYS A 25 8.52 -13.74 14.48
N ALA A 26 8.55 -12.52 13.91
CA ALA A 26 8.19 -12.28 12.51
C ALA A 26 9.04 -13.10 11.54
N ALA A 27 10.34 -13.27 11.81
CA ALA A 27 11.24 -14.08 10.99
C ALA A 27 11.00 -15.60 11.13
N SER A 28 10.62 -16.05 12.33
CA SER A 28 10.31 -17.46 12.60
C SER A 28 8.94 -17.89 12.09
N GLU A 29 7.99 -16.96 12.05
CA GLU A 29 6.67 -17.16 11.45
C GLU A 29 6.81 -17.05 9.92
N ARG A 30 5.98 -17.78 9.17
CA ARG A 30 5.88 -17.59 7.71
C ARG A 30 5.19 -16.26 7.45
N THR A 31 5.88 -15.15 7.66
CA THR A 31 5.31 -13.82 7.59
C THR A 31 5.34 -13.33 6.15
N GLY A 32 4.17 -13.02 5.59
CA GLY A 32 4.06 -12.41 4.25
C GLY A 32 4.14 -10.87 4.32
N ALA A 33 4.56 -10.23 3.23
CA ALA A 33 4.60 -8.78 3.07
C ALA A 33 3.94 -8.31 1.76
N PHE A 34 2.99 -7.41 1.91
CA PHE A 34 2.19 -6.86 0.80
C PHE A 34 2.38 -5.35 0.80
N VAL A 35 3.29 -4.89 -0.05
CA VAL A 35 3.78 -3.51 -0.01
C VAL A 35 3.21 -2.72 -1.19
N SER A 36 2.86 -1.45 -0.97
CA SER A 36 2.50 -0.54 -2.06
C SER A 36 3.20 0.80 -1.90
N THR A 37 3.57 1.42 -3.01
CA THR A 37 4.07 2.79 -3.08
C THR A 37 3.29 3.51 -4.18
N SER A 38 3.25 4.83 -4.19
CA SER A 38 2.43 5.55 -5.17
C SER A 38 3.21 5.95 -6.42
N SER A 39 4.21 6.81 -6.29
CA SER A 39 4.93 7.43 -7.40
C SER A 39 6.40 7.03 -7.43
N ASP A 40 7.03 7.23 -8.59
CA ASP A 40 8.47 7.08 -8.80
C ASP A 40 9.15 8.47 -8.83
N ASP A 41 8.56 9.46 -8.14
CA ASP A 41 8.96 10.86 -8.20
C ASP A 41 10.44 11.05 -7.84
N TYR A 42 10.94 10.27 -6.89
CA TYR A 42 12.35 10.33 -6.48
C TYR A 42 13.30 9.86 -7.61
N LEU A 43 12.90 8.86 -8.39
CA LEU A 43 13.65 8.43 -9.57
C LEU A 43 13.59 9.50 -10.67
N LEU A 44 12.41 10.06 -10.94
CA LEU A 44 12.23 11.11 -11.94
C LEU A 44 13.05 12.36 -11.60
N GLN A 45 13.06 12.77 -10.33
CA GLN A 45 13.91 13.87 -9.85
C GLN A 45 15.40 13.61 -10.12
N SER A 46 15.87 12.37 -9.90
CA SER A 46 17.27 12.02 -10.17
C SER A 46 17.61 12.02 -11.68
N ALA A 47 16.65 11.68 -12.53
CA ALA A 47 16.81 11.68 -13.98
C ALA A 47 16.81 13.10 -14.57
N ASP A 48 15.90 13.98 -14.10
CA ASP A 48 15.79 15.37 -14.55
C ASP A 48 17.05 16.20 -14.30
N LEU A 49 17.81 15.84 -13.25
CA LEU A 49 19.06 16.51 -12.96
C LEU A 49 20.17 16.20 -13.97
N CYS A 50 19.98 15.22 -14.89
CA CYS A 50 20.96 14.77 -15.89
C CYS A 50 22.37 14.50 -15.31
N ARG A 51 22.47 14.28 -14.01
CA ARG A 51 23.73 14.02 -13.31
C ARG A 51 24.01 12.54 -13.35
N ARG A 52 24.83 12.10 -14.31
CA ARG A 52 25.30 10.69 -14.39
C ARG A 52 25.92 10.21 -13.07
N GLU A 53 26.48 11.11 -12.29
CA GLU A 53 27.03 10.87 -10.94
C GLU A 53 25.98 10.35 -9.94
N LEU A 54 24.69 10.66 -10.14
CA LEU A 54 23.60 10.18 -9.30
C LEU A 54 23.18 8.74 -9.64
N PHE A 55 23.66 8.20 -10.76
CA PHE A 55 23.41 6.82 -11.19
C PHE A 55 24.58 5.92 -10.79
N ASP A 56 24.51 5.41 -9.57
CA ASP A 56 25.46 4.46 -9.00
C ASP A 56 24.84 3.04 -8.86
N ALA A 57 25.62 2.12 -8.28
CA ALA A 57 25.17 0.75 -8.01
C ALA A 57 23.94 0.66 -7.08
N TYR A 58 23.67 1.70 -6.29
CA TYR A 58 22.56 1.75 -5.34
C TYR A 58 21.32 2.40 -5.93
N THR A 59 21.40 3.00 -7.11
CA THR A 59 20.28 3.72 -7.70
C THR A 59 19.11 2.79 -7.98
N GLY A 60 19.36 1.64 -8.61
CA GLY A 60 18.32 0.64 -8.87
C GLY A 60 17.67 0.10 -7.59
N THR A 61 18.49 -0.30 -6.61
CA THR A 61 17.96 -0.81 -5.33
C THR A 61 17.33 0.28 -4.46
N GLY A 62 17.75 1.53 -4.67
CA GLY A 62 17.31 2.69 -3.94
C GLY A 62 15.98 3.24 -4.41
N THR A 63 15.52 2.94 -5.63
CA THR A 63 14.32 3.55 -6.21
C THR A 63 13.29 2.54 -6.73
N ALA A 64 13.70 1.33 -7.11
CA ALA A 64 12.77 0.35 -7.68
C ALA A 64 11.67 -0.04 -6.67
N ARG A 65 10.41 0.05 -7.12
CA ARG A 65 9.20 -0.28 -6.33
C ARG A 65 9.23 -1.71 -5.79
N ALA A 66 9.62 -2.68 -6.63
CA ALA A 66 9.76 -4.08 -6.23
C ALA A 66 10.79 -4.27 -5.09
N VAL A 67 11.83 -3.42 -5.05
CA VAL A 67 12.85 -3.48 -3.99
C VAL A 67 12.28 -2.97 -2.66
N ALA A 68 11.24 -2.14 -2.63
CA ALA A 68 10.57 -1.79 -1.38
C ALA A 68 10.04 -3.04 -0.64
N ALA A 69 9.36 -3.94 -1.36
CA ALA A 69 8.86 -5.20 -0.82
C ALA A 69 10.01 -6.14 -0.42
N GLY A 70 10.97 -6.36 -1.33
CA GLY A 70 12.12 -7.23 -1.07
C GLY A 70 13.00 -6.74 0.10
N ARG A 71 13.21 -5.43 0.23
CA ARG A 71 13.96 -4.81 1.31
C ARG A 71 13.26 -5.00 2.65
N LEU A 72 11.94 -4.86 2.71
CA LEU A 72 11.17 -5.14 3.91
C LEU A 72 11.34 -6.61 4.33
N GLY A 73 11.19 -7.54 3.37
CA GLY A 73 11.42 -8.96 3.61
C GLY A 73 12.83 -9.26 4.13
N HIS A 74 13.85 -8.65 3.52
CA HIS A 74 15.25 -8.80 3.92
C HIS A 74 15.55 -8.24 5.31
N VAL A 75 15.08 -7.03 5.62
CA VAL A 75 15.35 -6.35 6.90
C VAL A 75 14.70 -7.06 8.08
N PHE A 76 13.47 -7.55 7.92
CA PHE A 76 12.74 -8.22 9.00
C PHE A 76 12.82 -9.76 8.95
N GLY A 77 13.59 -10.33 8.02
CA GLY A 77 13.78 -11.78 7.89
C GLY A 77 12.51 -12.54 7.50
N LEU A 78 11.61 -11.93 6.73
CA LEU A 78 10.31 -12.49 6.40
C LEU A 78 10.43 -13.61 5.35
N THR A 79 9.67 -14.68 5.54
CA THR A 79 9.79 -15.93 4.75
C THR A 79 8.51 -16.32 4.00
N GLY A 80 7.41 -15.57 4.18
CA GLY A 80 6.15 -15.79 3.45
C GLY A 80 6.12 -15.10 2.08
N PRO A 81 4.93 -14.99 1.45
CA PRO A 81 4.76 -14.27 0.19
C PRO A 81 5.17 -12.80 0.33
N ILE A 82 6.08 -12.32 -0.53
CA ILE A 82 6.55 -10.93 -0.53
C ILE A 82 6.30 -10.35 -1.91
N MET A 83 5.48 -9.30 -1.99
CA MET A 83 5.13 -8.67 -3.27
C MET A 83 4.88 -7.17 -3.14
N HIS A 84 5.14 -6.46 -4.23
CA HIS A 84 4.68 -5.10 -4.43
C HIS A 84 3.34 -5.11 -5.18
N VAL A 85 2.40 -4.26 -4.77
CA VAL A 85 1.05 -4.19 -5.31
C VAL A 85 0.78 -2.77 -5.80
N ASP A 86 0.40 -2.66 -7.07
CA ASP A 86 0.01 -1.40 -7.68
C ASP A 86 -1.33 -1.55 -8.43
N THR A 87 -2.35 -0.89 -7.88
CA THR A 87 -3.67 -0.71 -8.49
C THR A 87 -4.09 0.76 -8.39
N ALA A 88 -3.11 1.68 -8.48
CA ALA A 88 -3.29 3.12 -8.28
C ALA A 88 -3.92 3.47 -6.92
N CYS A 89 -5.06 4.18 -6.89
CA CYS A 89 -5.64 4.70 -5.63
C CYS A 89 -6.14 3.59 -4.69
N SER A 90 -6.33 2.36 -5.17
CA SER A 90 -6.77 1.22 -4.36
C SER A 90 -5.64 0.30 -3.88
N SER A 91 -4.36 0.62 -4.18
CA SER A 91 -3.23 -0.27 -3.94
C SER A 91 -3.16 -0.83 -2.51
N SER A 92 -3.34 0.02 -1.49
CA SER A 92 -3.30 -0.41 -0.09
C SER A 92 -4.44 -1.36 0.29
N LEU A 93 -5.64 -1.15 -0.26
CA LEU A 93 -6.79 -2.03 -0.03
C LEU A 93 -6.66 -3.35 -0.79
N VAL A 94 -6.06 -3.35 -1.97
CA VAL A 94 -5.77 -4.59 -2.71
C VAL A 94 -4.65 -5.37 -2.03
N ALA A 95 -3.60 -4.71 -1.54
CA ALA A 95 -2.56 -5.33 -0.71
C ALA A 95 -3.17 -5.98 0.54
N LEU A 96 -4.10 -5.28 1.22
CA LEU A 96 -4.87 -5.83 2.33
C LEU A 96 -5.70 -7.05 1.94
N HIS A 97 -6.37 -6.99 0.79
CA HIS A 97 -7.17 -8.10 0.27
C HIS A 97 -6.30 -9.36 0.05
N LEU A 98 -5.14 -9.19 -0.58
CA LEU A 98 -4.18 -10.26 -0.85
C LEU A 98 -3.59 -10.83 0.43
N ALA A 99 -3.19 -9.98 1.38
CA ALA A 99 -2.70 -10.43 2.69
C ALA A 99 -3.71 -11.30 3.43
N CYS A 100 -4.98 -10.88 3.46
CA CYS A 100 -6.04 -11.69 4.06
C CYS A 100 -6.32 -13.00 3.29
N ARG A 101 -6.09 -13.04 1.97
CA ARG A 101 -6.16 -14.30 1.20
C ARG A 101 -5.02 -15.23 1.57
N SER A 102 -3.77 -14.78 1.54
CA SER A 102 -2.62 -15.62 1.92
C SER A 102 -2.70 -16.14 3.35
N LEU A 103 -3.25 -15.38 4.30
CA LEU A 103 -3.53 -15.86 5.66
C LEU A 103 -4.64 -16.93 5.69
N HIS A 104 -5.68 -16.77 4.88
CA HIS A 104 -6.79 -17.72 4.79
C HIS A 104 -6.35 -19.04 4.15
N ASP A 105 -5.55 -18.93 3.08
CA ASP A 105 -5.03 -20.05 2.30
C ASP A 105 -3.79 -20.68 2.97
N ARG A 106 -3.37 -20.15 4.13
CA ARG A 106 -2.25 -20.61 4.96
C ARG A 106 -0.87 -20.54 4.30
N GLU A 107 -0.74 -19.75 3.23
CA GLU A 107 0.53 -19.38 2.61
C GLU A 107 1.41 -18.62 3.62
N CYS A 108 0.80 -17.86 4.51
CA CYS A 108 1.44 -17.20 5.65
C CYS A 108 0.64 -17.38 6.94
N THR A 109 1.30 -17.23 8.09
CA THR A 109 0.67 -17.26 9.43
C THR A 109 0.52 -15.87 10.05
N LEU A 110 1.35 -14.94 9.57
CA LEU A 110 1.36 -13.52 9.87
C LEU A 110 1.49 -12.78 8.54
N ALA A 111 0.91 -11.59 8.41
CA ALA A 111 1.11 -10.76 7.24
C ALA A 111 1.29 -9.30 7.64
N VAL A 112 2.17 -8.60 6.94
CA VAL A 112 2.30 -7.16 7.01
C VAL A 112 1.81 -6.52 5.71
N VAL A 113 0.95 -5.52 5.83
CA VAL A 113 0.55 -4.65 4.72
C VAL A 113 1.19 -3.30 4.98
N ALA A 114 2.05 -2.83 4.09
CA ALA A 114 2.72 -1.54 4.24
C ALA A 114 2.50 -0.67 3.01
N ALA A 115 2.29 0.62 3.22
CA ALA A 115 2.10 1.56 2.12
C ALA A 115 2.76 2.90 2.41
N ALA A 116 3.28 3.56 1.38
CA ALA A 116 3.73 4.95 1.45
C ALA A 116 3.32 5.73 0.20
N ASN A 117 3.04 7.01 0.37
CA ASN A 117 2.83 7.98 -0.70
C ASN A 117 3.59 9.26 -0.34
N LEU A 118 4.47 9.68 -1.24
CA LEU A 118 5.23 10.92 -1.14
C LEU A 118 5.14 11.66 -2.47
N ILE A 119 5.04 12.98 -2.41
CA ILE A 119 4.99 13.89 -3.54
C ILE A 119 6.34 14.60 -3.59
N ALA A 120 7.34 13.95 -4.18
CA ALA A 120 8.72 14.47 -4.20
C ALA A 120 8.93 15.51 -5.31
N THR A 121 8.10 15.51 -6.36
CA THR A 121 8.19 16.45 -7.49
C THR A 121 6.80 16.97 -7.89
N PRO A 122 6.73 18.16 -8.52
CA PRO A 122 5.45 18.69 -9.01
C PRO A 122 4.93 18.00 -10.27
N GLN A 123 5.68 17.08 -10.90
CA GLN A 123 5.29 16.46 -12.18
C GLN A 123 3.97 15.69 -12.06
N ASN A 124 3.81 14.93 -10.98
CA ASN A 124 2.56 14.22 -10.69
C ASN A 124 1.38 15.19 -10.48
N LEU A 125 1.62 16.37 -9.90
CA LEU A 125 0.62 17.42 -9.76
C LEU A 125 0.22 18.00 -11.12
N LEU A 126 1.17 18.24 -12.03
CA LEU A 126 0.89 18.74 -13.38
C LEU A 126 0.04 17.76 -14.19
N LEU A 127 0.38 16.46 -14.14
CA LEU A 127 -0.41 15.41 -14.79
C LEU A 127 -1.85 15.37 -14.24
N ARG A 128 -2.01 15.42 -12.92
CA ARG A 128 -3.34 15.38 -12.29
C ARG A 128 -4.15 16.66 -12.52
N LYS A 129 -3.49 17.81 -12.68
CA LYS A 129 -4.13 19.06 -13.13
C LYS A 129 -4.61 18.97 -14.57
N ALA A 130 -3.84 18.35 -15.47
CA ALA A 130 -4.29 18.11 -16.84
C ALA A 130 -5.47 17.14 -16.95
N LEU A 131 -5.77 16.38 -15.88
CA LEU A 131 -6.94 15.53 -15.74
C LEU A 131 -8.12 16.22 -15.03
N ASP A 132 -8.00 17.52 -14.70
CA ASP A 132 -8.98 18.26 -13.88
C ASP A 132 -9.34 17.54 -12.55
N ALA A 133 -8.40 16.77 -12.01
CA ALA A 133 -8.67 15.89 -10.87
C ALA A 133 -8.38 16.56 -9.50
N VAL A 134 -7.58 17.62 -9.50
CA VAL A 134 -7.07 18.28 -8.28
C VAL A 134 -7.86 19.54 -7.99
N ALA A 135 -8.37 19.66 -6.77
CA ALA A 135 -9.10 20.85 -6.34
C ALA A 135 -8.20 22.10 -6.43
N PRO A 136 -8.67 23.24 -6.96
CA PRO A 136 -7.89 24.47 -7.05
C PRO A 136 -7.36 24.96 -5.70
N ARG A 137 -8.15 24.75 -4.63
CA ARG A 137 -7.81 25.09 -3.24
C ARG A 137 -7.05 23.98 -2.50
N GLY A 138 -6.71 22.87 -3.19
CA GLY A 138 -5.98 21.74 -2.62
C GLY A 138 -6.70 21.00 -1.50
N ARG A 139 -8.02 21.17 -1.34
CA ARG A 139 -8.83 20.57 -0.28
C ARG A 139 -9.91 19.66 -0.86
N SER A 140 -9.92 18.41 -0.42
CA SER A 140 -11.03 17.49 -0.69
C SER A 140 -12.28 17.92 0.09
N ARG A 141 -13.40 18.05 -0.61
CA ARG A 141 -14.72 18.38 -0.03
C ARG A 141 -15.71 17.26 -0.35
N PRO A 142 -15.57 16.07 0.25
CA PRO A 142 -16.41 14.93 -0.11
C PRO A 142 -17.89 15.27 0.15
N PHE A 143 -18.73 14.98 -0.84
CA PHE A 143 -20.19 15.17 -0.79
C PHE A 143 -20.69 16.62 -0.71
N ALA A 144 -19.82 17.62 -0.93
CA ALA A 144 -20.24 19.01 -1.03
C ALA A 144 -20.76 19.34 -2.44
N ASP A 145 -21.77 20.21 -2.53
CA ASP A 145 -22.36 20.65 -3.81
C ASP A 145 -21.35 21.38 -4.71
N ASP A 146 -20.33 21.98 -4.10
CA ASP A 146 -19.23 22.71 -4.76
C ASP A 146 -17.90 21.93 -4.73
N ALA A 147 -17.94 20.59 -4.79
CA ALA A 147 -16.75 19.76 -4.85
C ALA A 147 -16.07 19.84 -6.24
N GLU A 148 -14.81 20.33 -6.26
CA GLU A 148 -14.04 20.61 -7.49
C GLU A 148 -12.82 19.67 -7.68
N GLY A 149 -12.85 18.47 -7.06
CA GLY A 149 -11.74 17.50 -7.11
C GLY A 149 -11.16 17.18 -5.72
N PHE A 150 -9.99 16.53 -5.69
CA PHE A 150 -9.34 16.12 -4.44
C PHE A 150 -8.08 16.93 -4.11
N GLY A 151 -7.80 17.06 -2.82
CA GLY A 151 -6.52 17.53 -2.30
C GLY A 151 -5.50 16.39 -2.25
N GLN A 152 -4.25 16.66 -2.63
CA GLN A 152 -3.18 15.68 -2.52
C GLN A 152 -2.67 15.61 -1.07
N GLY A 153 -2.34 14.41 -0.61
CA GLY A 153 -1.78 14.19 0.72
C GLY A 153 -0.66 13.17 0.66
N GLU A 154 0.24 13.24 1.63
CA GLU A 154 1.35 12.31 1.82
C GLU A 154 1.14 11.47 3.08
N GLY A 155 1.79 10.32 3.16
CA GLY A 155 1.74 9.51 4.36
C GLY A 155 2.27 8.11 4.17
N ALA A 156 2.49 7.41 5.28
CA ALA A 156 2.86 6.01 5.31
C ALA A 156 2.08 5.28 6.40
N LEU A 157 1.83 3.99 6.18
CA LEU A 157 1.12 3.12 7.11
C LEU A 157 1.68 1.69 7.06
N ALA A 158 1.50 0.96 8.15
CA ALA A 158 1.65 -0.48 8.18
C ALA A 158 0.58 -1.12 9.08
N PHE A 159 0.09 -2.29 8.66
CA PHE A 159 -0.82 -3.13 9.42
C PHE A 159 -0.21 -4.53 9.60
N VAL A 160 -0.27 -5.07 10.81
CA VAL A 160 0.06 -6.46 11.10
C VAL A 160 -1.22 -7.26 11.25
N LEU A 161 -1.32 -8.36 10.49
CA LEU A 161 -2.51 -9.18 10.35
C LEU A 161 -2.19 -10.62 10.71
N GLN A 162 -3.14 -11.25 11.39
CA GLN A 162 -3.09 -12.67 11.73
C GLN A 162 -4.52 -13.20 11.90
N PRO A 163 -4.74 -14.53 11.83
CA PRO A 163 -6.03 -15.11 12.19
C PRO A 163 -6.39 -14.77 13.63
N LEU A 164 -7.67 -14.45 13.89
CA LEU A 164 -8.13 -14.05 15.22
C LEU A 164 -7.84 -15.14 16.28
N SER A 165 -8.03 -16.41 15.93
CA SER A 165 -7.71 -17.53 16.82
C SER A 165 -6.24 -17.57 17.20
N ALA A 166 -5.34 -17.30 16.25
CA ALA A 166 -3.89 -17.25 16.50
C ALA A 166 -3.51 -16.03 17.36
N ALA A 167 -4.11 -14.86 17.13
CA ALA A 167 -3.90 -13.68 17.96
C ALA A 167 -4.24 -13.96 19.42
N LEU A 168 -5.41 -14.56 19.67
CA LEU A 168 -5.89 -14.89 21.00
C LEU A 168 -5.01 -15.95 21.66
N ALA A 169 -4.63 -17.00 20.93
CA ALA A 169 -3.73 -18.04 21.44
C ALA A 169 -2.33 -17.50 21.80
N ALA A 170 -1.85 -16.50 21.06
CA ALA A 170 -0.58 -15.81 21.32
C ALA A 170 -0.69 -14.69 22.37
N GLY A 171 -1.86 -14.48 22.99
CA GLY A 171 -2.08 -13.40 23.97
C GLY A 171 -1.98 -11.98 23.39
N ARG A 172 -2.05 -11.84 22.05
CA ARG A 172 -1.98 -10.55 21.35
C ARG A 172 -3.34 -9.85 21.41
N ARG A 173 -3.36 -8.52 21.44
CA ARG A 173 -4.59 -7.71 21.52
C ARG A 173 -4.99 -7.17 20.13
N PRO A 174 -6.05 -7.70 19.48
CA PRO A 174 -6.50 -7.17 18.19
C PRO A 174 -7.03 -5.73 18.33
N ARG A 175 -6.62 -4.85 17.42
CA ARG A 175 -7.14 -3.47 17.33
C ARG A 175 -8.49 -3.40 16.60
N ALA A 176 -8.70 -4.28 15.63
CA ALA A 176 -9.92 -4.37 14.82
C ALA A 176 -10.04 -5.76 14.18
N ILE A 177 -11.20 -6.06 13.59
CA ILE A 177 -11.47 -7.32 12.88
C ILE A 177 -11.94 -7.02 11.46
N ILE A 178 -11.31 -7.64 10.47
CA ILE A 178 -11.69 -7.55 9.06
C ILE A 178 -12.71 -8.65 8.76
N ARG A 179 -13.98 -8.28 8.55
CA ARG A 179 -15.08 -9.25 8.32
C ARG A 179 -15.24 -9.66 6.86
N ALA A 180 -15.08 -8.72 5.92
CA ALA A 180 -15.31 -8.95 4.50
C ALA A 180 -14.32 -8.12 3.67
N ARG A 181 -13.98 -8.65 2.49
CA ARG A 181 -13.05 -8.04 1.54
C ARG A 181 -13.45 -8.41 0.12
N ARG A 182 -13.43 -7.44 -0.80
CA ARG A 182 -13.72 -7.69 -2.22
C ARG A 182 -12.91 -6.71 -3.06
N SER A 183 -12.22 -7.21 -4.08
CA SER A 183 -11.64 -6.42 -5.17
C SER A 183 -12.40 -6.74 -6.46
N THR A 184 -12.78 -5.71 -7.20
CA THR A 184 -13.49 -5.80 -8.48
C THR A 184 -13.00 -4.72 -9.42
N THR A 185 -13.13 -4.92 -10.73
CA THR A 185 -12.77 -3.93 -11.76
C THR A 185 -14.01 -3.33 -12.42
N THR A 186 -13.88 -2.14 -12.98
CA THR A 186 -14.94 -1.40 -13.70
C THR A 186 -14.71 -1.46 -15.21
N ALA A 187 -14.55 -2.67 -15.76
CA ALA A 187 -14.21 -2.88 -17.18
C ALA A 187 -15.26 -2.35 -18.18
N ALA A 188 -16.50 -2.07 -17.74
CA ALA A 188 -17.59 -1.55 -18.56
C ALA A 188 -17.84 -0.03 -18.37
N ALA A 189 -16.91 0.70 -17.77
CA ALA A 189 -17.02 2.16 -17.65
C ALA A 189 -16.93 2.83 -19.04
N PRO A 190 -17.63 3.95 -19.27
CA PRO A 190 -17.64 4.65 -20.56
C PRO A 190 -16.28 5.25 -20.94
N ASP A 191 -15.44 5.55 -19.94
CA ASP A 191 -14.05 5.95 -20.08
C ASP A 191 -13.25 5.26 -18.95
N LEU A 192 -11.99 4.89 -19.22
CA LEU A 192 -11.06 4.30 -18.27
C LEU A 192 -10.86 5.18 -17.02
N ARG A 193 -11.04 6.50 -17.17
CA ARG A 193 -10.91 7.48 -16.09
C ARG A 193 -12.17 7.64 -15.25
N CYS A 194 -13.33 7.25 -15.79
CA CYS A 194 -14.60 7.43 -15.10
C CYS A 194 -14.82 6.31 -14.08
N PRO A 195 -15.19 6.63 -12.83
CA PRO A 195 -15.69 5.61 -11.92
C PRO A 195 -17.01 5.06 -12.48
N ALA A 196 -17.19 3.75 -12.43
CA ALA A 196 -18.50 3.15 -12.67
C ALA A 196 -19.27 3.03 -11.36
N ALA A 197 -20.59 3.25 -11.40
CA ALA A 197 -21.45 2.92 -10.28
C ALA A 197 -21.26 1.44 -9.93
N VAL A 198 -20.85 1.17 -8.68
CA VAL A 198 -20.77 -0.20 -8.19
C VAL A 198 -22.19 -0.73 -8.18
N ARG A 199 -22.50 -1.74 -8.99
CA ARG A 199 -23.72 -2.54 -8.81
C ARG A 199 -23.68 -3.07 -7.37
N SER A 200 -24.50 -2.49 -6.50
CA SER A 200 -24.75 -3.01 -5.16
C SER A 200 -25.09 -4.48 -5.33
N ALA A 201 -24.41 -5.36 -4.59
CA ALA A 201 -24.72 -6.78 -4.63
C ALA A 201 -26.19 -6.96 -4.25
N THR A 202 -27.04 -7.20 -5.24
CA THR A 202 -28.35 -7.77 -5.01
C THR A 202 -28.11 -9.09 -4.29
N SER A 203 -28.72 -9.21 -3.10
CA SER A 203 -28.98 -10.44 -2.39
C SER A 203 -28.90 -11.68 -3.30
N CYS A 204 -27.78 -12.41 -3.22
CA CYS A 204 -27.76 -13.83 -3.56
C CYS A 204 -27.86 -14.60 -2.24
N ALA A 205 -28.97 -14.37 -1.54
CA ALA A 205 -29.53 -15.33 -0.60
C ALA A 205 -30.77 -15.92 -1.29
N ARG A 206 -30.96 -17.24 -1.13
CA ARG A 206 -31.87 -18.17 -1.86
C ARG A 206 -31.18 -18.67 -3.14
N HIS A 207 -30.71 -19.92 -3.22
CA HIS A 207 -31.36 -21.20 -2.92
C HIS A 207 -30.40 -22.22 -2.29
#